data_AF-A0A1W9M0Q2-F1
#
_entry.id   AF-A0A1W9M0Q2-F1
#
_cell.length_a   1.000
_cell.length_b   1.000
_cell.length_c   1.000
_cell.angle_alpha   90.00
_cell.angle_beta   90.00
_cell.angle_gamma   90.00
#
_symmetry.space_group_name_H-M   'P 1'
#
loop_
_entity.id
_entity.type
_entity.pdbx_description
1 polymer ?
#
loop_
_entity_poly.entity_id
_entity_poly.type
_entity_poly.pdbx_seq_one_letter_code
_entity_poly.pdbx_strand_id
1 'polypeptide(L)' 'MSIRLIAKDLYQLIREVEQLEKQIENAPVEKREEMADRLRKLKAERDRMRRILDGTKDSS' A
#
# COMPACT_ATOMS: atom_id res chain seq x y z
N MET A 1 -3.79 -8.11 -16.46
CA MET A 1 -2.42 -7.63 -16.16
C MET A 1 -1.50 -8.82 -16.04
N SER A 2 -0.23 -8.70 -16.44
CA SER A 2 0.76 -9.74 -16.12
C SER A 2 1.00 -9.79 -14.60
N ILE A 3 1.21 -10.98 -14.04
CA ILE A 3 1.67 -11.18 -12.64
C ILE A 3 2.86 -10.26 -12.30
N ARG A 4 3.73 -9.99 -13.28
CA ARG A 4 4.90 -9.12 -13.13
C ARG A 4 4.54 -7.66 -12.88
N LEU A 5 3.48 -7.16 -13.52
CA LEU A 5 2.97 -5.80 -13.30
C LEU A 5 2.34 -5.69 -11.91
N ILE A 6 1.52 -6.66 -11.52
CA ILE A 6 0.88 -6.71 -10.19
C ILE A 6 1.94 -6.73 -9.08
N ALA A 7 3.02 -7.51 -9.25
CA ALA A 7 4.13 -7.54 -8.29
C ALA A 7 4.86 -6.19 -8.19
N LYS A 8 5.05 -5.49 -9.31
CA LYS A 8 5.68 -4.16 -9.33
C LYS A 8 4.80 -3.11 -8.65
N ASP A 9 3.50 -3.11 -8.95
CA ASP A 9 2.55 -2.17 -8.37
C ASP A 9 2.39 -2.42 -6.86
N LEU A 10 2.35 -3.69 -6.44
CA LEU A 10 2.36 -4.06 -5.03
C LEU A 10 3.63 -3.57 -4.32
N TYR A 11 4.80 -3.69 -4.97
CA TYR A 11 6.04 -3.16 -4.41
C TYR A 11 5.99 -1.63 -4.24
N GLN A 12 5.45 -0.89 -5.21
CA GLN A 12 5.28 0.55 -5.10
C GLN A 12 4.35 0.92 -3.93
N LEU A 13 3.20 0.25 -3.80
CA LEU A 13 2.27 0.47 -2.70
C LEU A 13 2.90 0.18 -1.33
N ILE A 14 3.73 -0.86 -1.21
CA ILE A 14 4.48 -1.14 0.02
C ILE A 14 5.39 0.03 0.37
N ARG A 15 6.16 0.54 -0.59
CA ARG A 15 7.09 1.66 -0.38
C ARG A 15 6.35 2.96 -0.01
N GLU A 16 5.22 3.23 -0.63
CA GLU A 16 4.41 4.41 -0.31
C GLU A 16 3.82 4.34 1.10
N VAL A 17 3.34 3.16 1.52
CA VAL A 17 2.87 2.93 2.90
C VAL A 17 4.01 3.18 3.89
N GLU A 18 5.18 2.58 3.68
CA GLU A 18 6.36 2.77 4.54
C GLU A 18 6.79 4.23 4.64
N GLN A 19 6.80 4.95 3.51
CA GLN A 19 7.16 6.36 3.48
C GLN A 19 6.15 7.22 4.23
N LEU A 20 4.85 6.96 4.04
CA LEU A 20 3.81 7.74 4.68
C LEU A 20 3.74 7.48 6.19
N GLU A 21 3.99 6.24 6.64
CA GLU A 21 4.14 5.91 8.06
C GLU A 21 5.25 6.73 8.72
N LYS A 22 6.44 6.75 8.11
CA LYS A 22 7.58 7.57 8.60
C LYS A 22 7.28 9.06 8.60
N GLN A 23 6.53 9.55 7.62
CA GLN A 23 6.15 10.96 7.59
C GLN A 23 5.14 11.28 8.71
N ILE A 24 4.18 10.39 8.99
CA ILE A 24 3.20 10.57 10.07
C ILE A 24 3.88 10.63 11.44
N GLU A 25 4.88 9.79 11.68
CA GLU A 25 5.64 9.77 12.94
C GLU A 25 6.23 11.15 13.28
N ASN A 26 6.69 11.87 12.25
CA ASN A 26 7.34 13.18 12.37
C ASN A 26 6.40 14.36 12.04
N ALA A 27 5.14 14.10 11.66
CA ALA A 27 4.22 15.14 11.24
C ALA A 27 3.62 15.90 12.44
N PRO A 28 3.31 17.20 12.28
CA PRO A 28 2.46 17.95 13.20
C PRO A 28 1.08 17.30 13.35
N VAL A 29 0.48 17.40 14.55
CA VAL A 29 -0.78 16.71 14.90
C VAL A 29 -1.91 17.07 13.93
N GLU A 30 -1.94 18.33 13.46
CA GLU A 30 -2.96 18.85 12.55
C GLU A 30 -2.92 18.14 11.18
N LYS A 31 -1.76 17.63 10.77
CA LYS A 31 -1.59 16.88 9.51
C LYS A 31 -1.70 15.38 9.69
N ARG A 32 -1.57 14.86 10.93
CA ARG A 32 -1.59 13.42 11.20
C ARG A 32 -2.92 12.79 10.81
N GLU A 33 -4.04 13.48 11.02
CA GLU A 33 -5.36 12.96 10.69
C GLU A 33 -5.53 12.74 9.17
N GLU A 34 -5.24 13.76 8.36
CA GLU A 34 -5.29 13.66 6.90
C GLU A 34 -4.35 12.57 6.38
N MET A 35 -3.12 12.52 6.92
CA MET A 35 -2.12 11.54 6.52
C MET A 35 -2.51 10.12 6.95
N ALA A 36 -3.12 9.95 8.13
CA ALA A 36 -3.63 8.66 8.60
C ALA A 36 -4.77 8.14 7.73
N ASP A 37 -5.65 9.01 7.27
CA ASP A 37 -6.71 8.66 6.32
C ASP A 37 -6.14 8.21 4.97
N ARG A 38 -5.14 8.93 4.46
CA ARG A 38 -4.42 8.53 3.25
C ARG A 38 -3.71 7.19 3.44
N LEU A 39 -3.08 6.98 4.60
CA LEU A 39 -2.42 5.73 4.95
C LEU A 39 -3.40 4.56 4.98
N ARG A 40 -4.59 4.75 5.55
CA ARG A 40 -5.64 3.73 5.58
C ARG A 40 -6.05 3.30 4.17
N LYS A 41 -6.21 4.26 3.25
CA LYS A 41 -6.55 3.98 1.85
C LYS A 41 -5.43 3.22 1.12
N LEU A 42 -4.18 3.64 1.30
CA LEU A 42 -3.01 2.97 0.71
C LEU A 42 -2.84 1.53 1.22
N LYS A 43 -3.01 1.30 2.52
CA LYS A 43 -2.98 -0.05 3.10
C LYS A 43 -4.08 -0.94 2.52
N ALA A 44 -5.30 -0.42 2.38
CA ALA A 44 -6.39 -1.17 1.77
C ALA A 44 -6.09 -1.55 0.31
N GLU A 45 -5.48 -0.66 -0.46
CA GLU A 45 -5.10 -0.93 -1.85
C GLU A 45 -3.98 -1.97 -1.95
N ARG A 46 -2.93 -1.83 -1.13
CA ARG A 46 -1.86 -2.81 -1.00
C ARG A 46 -2.42 -4.20 -0.67
N ASP A 47 -3.36 -4.28 0.26
CA ASP A 47 -3.94 -5.55 0.70
C ASP A 47 -4.82 -6.17 -0.40
N ARG A 48 -5.53 -5.35 -1.18
CA ARG A 48 -6.24 -5.82 -2.39
C ARG A 48 -5.26 -6.39 -3.42
N MET A 49 -4.19 -5.68 -3.73
CA MET A 49 -3.18 -6.14 -4.70
C MET A 49 -2.47 -7.41 -4.25
N ARG A 50 -2.18 -7.54 -2.94
CA ARG A 50 -1.64 -8.76 -2.36
C ARG A 50 -2.59 -9.95 -2.59
N ARG A 51 -3.88 -9.79 -2.28
CA ARG A 51 -4.89 -10.85 -2.50
C ARG A 51 -5.00 -11.27 -3.96
N ILE A 52 -4.97 -10.31 -4.89
CA ILE A 52 -5.00 -10.61 -6.33
C ILE A 52 -3.75 -11.41 -6.72
N LEU A 53 -2.56 -10.97 -6.29
CA LEU A 53 -1.32 -11.66 -6.60
C LEU A 53 -1.32 -13.09 -6.05
N ASP A 54 -1.78 -13.28 -4.81
CA ASP A 54 -1.79 -14.59 -4.17
C ASP A 54 -2.87 -15.51 -4.78
N GLY A 55 -4.07 -15.00 -5.07
CA GLY A 55 -5.10 -15.77 -5.80
C GLY A 55 -4.70 -16.15 -7.22
N THR A 56 -3.79 -15.39 -7.86
CA THR A 56 -3.25 -15.75 -9.18
C THR A 56 -2.19 -16.85 -9.08
N LYS A 57 -1.47 -16.96 -7.95
CA LYS A 57 -0.49 -18.05 -7.73
C LYS A 57 -1.15 -19.41 -7.51
N ASP A 58 -2.32 -19.43 -6.87
CA ASP A 58 -3.05 -20.68 -6.59
C ASP A 58 -3.77 -21.26 -7.83
N SER A 59 -3.84 -20.48 -8.92
CA SER A 59 -4.51 -20.87 -10.18
C SER A 59 -3.53 -21.30 -11.29
N SER A 60 -2.23 -21.42 -10.99
CA SER A 60 -1.16 -21.74 -11.96
C SER A 60 -0.52 -23.09 -11.71
#